data_AF-A0A3L7T992-F1
#
_entry.id   AF-A0A3L7T992-F1
#
_cell.length_a   1.000
_cell.length_b   1.000
_cell.length_c   1.000
_cell.angle_alpha   90.00
_cell.angle_beta   90.00
_cell.angle_gamma   90.00
#
_symmetry.space_group_name_H-M   'P 1'
#
loop_
_entity.id
_entity.type
_entity.pdbx_description
1 polymer ?
#
loop_
_entity_poly.entity_id
_entity_poly.type
_entity_poly.pdbx_seq_one_letter_code
_entity_poly.pdbx_strand_id
1 'polypeptide(L)'
;MNPVLQSVLSQANARGVFAKVEVMPDRLRCHAKGCPEPAWYELASDGDALIVRFATPDRWLSESIESDLMHFGDPLEELVEEELAELGWKGKSPTIKHFRDDAKLYTFENILPADVGNCADSAAKFLFAYEAAFRALGDVGGGDGD
;
A
#
# COMPACT_ATOMS: atom_id res chain seq x y z
N MET A 1 -8.61 -17.36 8.35
CA MET A 1 -8.06 -16.42 7.36
C MET A 1 -9.20 -15.99 6.45
N ASN A 2 -9.40 -14.69 6.28
CA ASN A 2 -10.51 -14.13 5.50
C ASN A 2 -10.39 -14.58 4.02
N PRO A 3 -11.47 -15.09 3.37
CA PRO A 3 -11.44 -15.57 1.98
C PRO A 3 -11.00 -14.49 0.97
N VAL A 4 -11.28 -13.22 1.28
CA VAL A 4 -10.82 -12.07 0.49
C VAL A 4 -9.29 -12.01 0.50
N LEU A 5 -8.67 -12.08 1.68
CA LEU A 5 -7.21 -12.08 1.82
C LEU A 5 -6.57 -13.28 1.12
N GLN A 6 -7.19 -14.46 1.14
CA GLN A 6 -6.64 -15.62 0.42
C GLN A 6 -6.62 -15.43 -1.10
N SER A 7 -7.66 -14.78 -1.63
CA SER A 7 -7.75 -14.44 -3.04
C SER A 7 -6.75 -13.34 -3.42
N VAL A 8 -6.61 -12.30 -2.59
CA VAL A 8 -5.61 -11.23 -2.79
C VAL A 8 -4.19 -11.78 -2.72
N LEU A 9 -3.89 -12.68 -1.78
CA LEU A 9 -2.60 -13.37 -1.68
C LEU A 9 -2.22 -14.07 -2.99
N SER A 10 -3.17 -14.77 -3.60
CA SER A 10 -2.94 -15.47 -4.87
C SER A 10 -2.61 -14.50 -5.99
N GLN A 11 -3.30 -13.36 -6.04
CA GLN A 11 -3.03 -12.27 -7.00
C GLN A 11 -1.68 -11.60 -6.75
N ALA A 12 -1.33 -11.32 -5.49
CA ALA A 12 -0.06 -10.70 -5.11
C ALA A 12 1.15 -11.57 -5.49
N ASN A 13 1.06 -12.88 -5.26
CA ASN A 13 2.09 -13.82 -5.70
C ASN A 13 2.19 -13.90 -7.23
N ALA A 14 1.05 -13.90 -7.93
CA ALA A 14 1.03 -13.96 -9.40
C ALA A 14 1.63 -12.70 -10.04
N ARG A 15 1.45 -11.53 -9.43
CA ARG A 15 1.92 -10.25 -9.96
C ARG A 15 3.43 -10.03 -9.78
N GLY A 16 4.05 -10.58 -8.73
CA GLY A 16 5.51 -10.61 -8.57
C GLY A 16 6.19 -9.26 -8.33
N VAL A 17 5.41 -8.24 -7.94
CA VAL A 17 5.90 -6.88 -7.63
C VAL A 17 6.47 -6.75 -6.22
N PHE A 18 6.12 -7.66 -5.31
CA PHE A 18 6.62 -7.67 -3.94
C PHE A 18 7.85 -8.57 -3.77
N ALA A 19 8.73 -8.23 -2.83
CA ALA A 19 9.90 -9.05 -2.51
C ALA A 19 9.52 -10.34 -1.78
N LYS A 20 8.52 -10.26 -0.89
CA LYS A 20 8.02 -11.37 -0.09
C LYS A 20 6.58 -11.08 0.32
N VAL A 21 5.73 -12.10 0.34
CA VAL A 21 4.37 -11.98 0.91
C VAL A 21 4.28 -12.88 2.15
N GLU A 22 4.03 -12.26 3.31
CA GLU A 22 3.78 -12.91 4.58
C GLU A 22 2.29 -12.95 4.88
N VAL A 23 1.83 -14.12 5.31
CA VAL A 23 0.41 -14.38 5.54
C VAL A 23 0.17 -14.47 7.04
N MET A 24 -0.75 -13.66 7.54
CA MET A 24 -1.21 -13.65 8.93
C MET A 24 -2.72 -13.96 8.99
N PRO A 25 -3.29 -14.26 10.17
CA PRO A 25 -4.70 -14.65 10.26
C PRO A 25 -5.66 -13.54 9.84
N ASP A 26 -5.31 -12.30 10.16
CA ASP A 26 -6.08 -11.07 9.96
C ASP A 26 -5.52 -10.13 8.88
N ARG A 27 -4.32 -10.40 8.35
CA ARG A 27 -3.67 -9.51 7.37
C ARG A 27 -2.72 -10.22 6.42
N LEU A 28 -2.44 -9.57 5.30
CA LEU A 28 -1.33 -9.88 4.40
C LEU A 28 -0.28 -8.79 4.55
N ARG A 29 0.99 -9.16 4.57
CA ARG A 29 2.11 -8.22 4.55
C ARG A 29 2.99 -8.50 3.33
N CYS A 30 3.05 -7.55 2.42
CA CYS A 30 3.78 -7.62 1.17
C CYS A 30 5.00 -6.70 1.25
N HIS A 31 6.19 -7.25 1.34
CA HIS A 31 7.44 -6.48 1.47
C HIS A 31 7.73 -5.72 0.19
N ALA A 32 8.09 -4.45 0.33
CA ALA A 32 8.48 -3.60 -0.79
C ALA A 32 9.71 -4.20 -1.48
N LYS A 33 9.68 -4.23 -2.80
CA LYS A 33 10.75 -4.79 -3.62
C LYS A 33 11.68 -3.68 -4.07
N GLY A 34 12.99 -3.88 -3.92
CA GLY A 34 13.98 -2.86 -4.28
C GLY A 34 14.22 -1.81 -3.19
N CYS A 35 13.37 -1.73 -2.17
CA CYS A 35 13.56 -0.82 -1.06
C CYS A 35 14.80 -1.23 -0.23
N PRO A 36 15.77 -0.32 -0.02
CA PRO A 36 16.96 -0.61 0.79
C PRO A 36 16.62 -0.78 2.28
N GLU A 37 15.62 -0.02 2.74
CA GLU A 37 15.14 -0.02 4.12
C GLU A 37 13.91 -0.92 4.28
N PRO A 38 13.63 -1.43 5.49
CA PRO A 38 12.50 -2.33 5.73
C PRO A 38 11.16 -1.61 5.55
N ALA A 39 10.49 -1.83 4.42
CA ALA A 39 9.18 -1.29 4.13
C ALA A 39 8.22 -2.38 3.62
N TRP A 40 6.94 -2.24 3.93
CA TRP A 40 5.93 -3.20 3.49
C TRP A 40 4.55 -2.58 3.32
N TYR A 41 3.77 -3.20 2.46
CA TYR A 41 2.36 -2.93 2.21
C TYR A 41 1.52 -3.97 2.95
N GLU A 42 0.52 -3.57 3.72
CA GLU A 42 -0.39 -4.51 4.40
C GLU A 42 -1.82 -4.33 3.92
N LEU A 43 -2.52 -5.46 3.79
CA LEU A 43 -3.96 -5.50 3.66
C LEU A 43 -4.50 -6.23 4.89
N ALA A 44 -5.13 -5.49 5.81
CA ALA A 44 -5.65 -6.01 7.05
C ALA A 44 -7.18 -6.01 7.06
N SER A 45 -7.78 -7.01 7.69
CA SER A 45 -9.20 -7.09 7.96
C SER A 45 -9.47 -6.56 9.37
N ASP A 46 -10.17 -5.44 9.47
CA ASP A 46 -10.60 -4.83 10.74
C ASP A 46 -12.13 -4.88 10.83
N GLY A 47 -12.64 -5.88 11.54
CA GLY A 47 -14.08 -6.16 11.59
C GLY A 47 -14.66 -6.43 10.21
N ASP A 48 -15.57 -5.57 9.76
CA ASP A 48 -16.24 -5.64 8.44
C ASP A 48 -15.52 -4.80 7.36
N ALA A 49 -14.43 -4.10 7.72
CA ALA A 49 -13.67 -3.26 6.81
C ALA A 49 -12.34 -3.92 6.44
N LEU A 50 -11.84 -3.57 5.25
CA LEU A 50 -10.46 -3.82 4.87
C LEU A 50 -9.67 -2.52 4.92
N ILE A 51 -8.42 -2.62 5.35
CA ILE A 51 -7.51 -1.48 5.50
C ILE A 51 -6.24 -1.80 4.72
N VAL A 52 -5.90 -0.96 3.76
CA VAL A 52 -4.59 -1.00 3.09
C VAL A 52 -3.66 0.00 3.76
N ARG A 53 -2.40 -0.37 3.92
CA ARG A 53 -1.39 0.52 4.49
C ARG A 53 -0.01 0.31 3.90
N PHE A 54 0.79 1.36 3.85
CA PHE A 54 2.23 1.27 3.74
C PHE A 54 2.85 1.57 5.11
N ALA A 55 3.84 0.78 5.53
CA ALA A 55 4.51 0.97 6.81
C ALA A 55 6.02 0.77 6.70
N THR A 56 6.76 1.63 7.41
CA THR A 56 8.21 1.55 7.57
C THR A 56 8.61 1.98 8.99
N PRO A 57 9.58 1.31 9.65
CA PRO A 57 10.20 1.83 10.87
C PRO A 57 11.25 2.90 10.58
N ASP A 58 11.72 3.00 9.32
CA ASP A 58 12.78 3.93 8.95
C ASP A 58 12.23 5.34 8.77
N ARG A 59 12.83 6.26 9.52
CA ARG A 59 12.44 7.66 9.52
C ARG A 59 12.85 8.36 8.22
N TRP A 60 14.02 8.04 7.69
CA TRP A 60 14.57 8.73 6.52
C TRP A 60 13.75 8.40 5.28
N LEU A 61 13.32 7.14 5.14
CA LEU A 61 12.41 6.73 4.07
C LEU A 61 11.06 7.46 4.15
N SER A 62 10.50 7.60 5.35
CA SER A 62 9.28 8.39 5.53
C SER A 62 9.49 9.86 5.15
N GLU A 63 10.59 10.47 5.60
CA GLU A 63 10.93 11.86 5.28
C GLU A 63 11.19 12.06 3.77
N SER A 64 11.76 11.07 3.07
CA SER A 64 11.96 11.17 1.62
C SER A 64 10.65 11.10 0.85
N ILE A 65 9.73 10.21 1.22
CA ILE A 65 8.36 10.17 0.65
C ILE A 65 7.65 11.51 0.85
N GLU A 66 7.68 12.07 2.07
CA GLU A 66 7.01 13.36 2.35
C GLU A 66 7.64 14.52 1.58
N SER A 67 8.97 14.53 1.44
CA SER A 67 9.68 15.54 0.65
C SER A 67 9.31 15.49 -0.82
N ASP A 68 9.16 14.27 -1.35
CA ASP A 68 8.78 14.01 -2.74
C ASP A 68 7.36 14.51 -3.03
N LEU A 69 6.40 14.19 -2.15
CA LEU A 69 5.03 14.70 -2.21
C LEU A 69 4.97 16.24 -2.16
N MET A 70 5.80 16.87 -1.32
CA MET A 70 5.91 18.33 -1.29
C MET A 70 6.54 18.92 -2.56
N HIS A 71 7.46 18.20 -3.20
CA HIS A 71 8.18 18.65 -4.38
C HIS A 71 7.33 18.59 -5.64
N PHE A 72 6.66 17.45 -5.87
CA PHE A 72 5.78 17.25 -7.02
C PHE A 72 4.47 18.02 -6.88
N GLY A 73 4.00 18.23 -5.64
CA GLY A 73 2.81 19.02 -5.34
C GLY A 73 1.50 18.24 -5.50
N ASP A 74 1.56 17.01 -6.04
CA ASP A 74 0.43 16.11 -6.10
C ASP A 74 0.23 15.41 -4.74
N PRO A 75 -0.99 15.46 -4.17
CA PRO A 75 -1.29 14.72 -2.96
C PRO A 75 -1.22 13.22 -3.25
N LEU A 76 -0.75 12.45 -2.27
CA LEU A 76 -0.68 10.99 -2.36
C LEU A 76 -2.03 10.34 -2.74
N GLU A 77 -3.14 10.96 -2.35
CA GLU A 77 -4.49 10.53 -2.73
C GLU A 77 -4.73 10.56 -4.24
N GLU A 78 -4.19 11.56 -4.95
CA GLU A 78 -4.29 11.67 -6.42
C GLU A 78 -3.41 10.63 -7.09
N LEU A 79 -2.15 10.46 -6.63
CA LEU A 79 -1.25 9.42 -7.16
C LEU A 79 -1.87 8.02 -7.03
N VAL A 80 -2.44 7.69 -5.87
CA VAL A 80 -3.12 6.40 -5.68
C VAL A 80 -4.40 6.32 -6.51
N GLU A 81 -5.12 7.42 -6.73
CA GLU A 81 -6.31 7.44 -7.59
C GLU A 81 -5.97 7.16 -9.06
N GLU A 82 -4.88 7.72 -9.56
CA GLU A 82 -4.40 7.48 -10.93
C GLU A 82 -4.05 5.99 -11.13
N GLU A 83 -3.25 5.42 -10.22
CA GLU A 83 -2.89 4.00 -10.27
C GLU A 83 -4.13 3.09 -10.16
N LEU A 84 -5.11 3.46 -9.32
CA LEU A 84 -6.39 2.76 -9.23
C LEU A 84 -7.16 2.81 -10.56
N ALA A 85 -7.20 3.99 -11.20
CA ALA A 85 -7.87 4.18 -12.48
C ALA A 85 -7.22 3.34 -13.59
N GLU A 86 -5.88 3.24 -13.61
CA GLU A 86 -5.14 2.36 -14.53
C GLU A 86 -5.49 0.87 -14.32
N LEU A 87 -5.76 0.47 -13.08
CA LEU A 87 -6.24 -0.86 -12.73
C LEU A 87 -7.74 -1.07 -13.02
N GLY A 88 -8.41 -0.09 -13.62
CA GLY A 88 -9.82 -0.15 -14.01
C GLY A 88 -10.79 0.11 -12.85
N TRP A 89 -10.33 0.68 -11.74
CA TRP A 89 -11.20 1.21 -10.70
C TRP A 89 -11.91 2.47 -11.19
N LYS A 90 -13.19 2.63 -10.82
CA LYS A 90 -14.00 3.81 -11.20
C LYS A 90 -14.57 4.56 -10.01
N GLY A 91 -14.28 4.10 -8.79
CA GLY A 91 -14.60 4.83 -7.58
C GLY A 91 -13.54 5.87 -7.28
N LYS A 92 -13.74 6.64 -6.21
CA LYS A 92 -12.71 7.57 -5.71
C LYS A 92 -11.68 6.84 -4.85
N SER A 93 -10.47 7.38 -4.78
CA SER A 93 -9.54 7.00 -3.71
C SER A 93 -10.09 7.53 -2.36
N PRO A 94 -10.10 6.72 -1.29
CA PRO A 94 -10.42 7.22 0.04
C PRO A 94 -9.25 8.02 0.60
N THR A 95 -9.53 8.84 1.62
CA THR A 95 -8.50 9.65 2.26
C THR A 95 -7.43 8.82 2.94
N ILE A 96 -6.18 9.12 2.60
CA ILE A 96 -4.99 8.48 3.15
C ILE A 96 -4.55 9.25 4.39
N LYS A 97 -4.43 8.54 5.52
CA LYS A 97 -3.92 9.10 6.77
C LYS A 97 -2.45 8.76 6.91
N HIS A 98 -1.63 9.75 7.21
CA HIS A 98 -0.24 9.53 7.64
C HIS A 98 -0.13 9.73 9.15
N PHE A 99 0.39 8.74 9.86
CA PHE A 99 0.64 8.82 11.31
C PHE A 99 1.75 7.87 11.73
N ARG A 100 2.25 8.07 12.95
CA ARG A 100 3.16 7.12 13.61
C ARG A 100 2.38 6.23 14.56
N ASP A 101 2.37 4.93 14.31
CA ASP A 101 1.66 3.95 15.13
C ASP A 101 2.35 3.68 16.47
N ASP A 102 1.68 2.99 17.40
CA ASP A 102 2.23 2.60 18.72
C ASP A 102 3.49 1.73 18.60
N ALA A 103 3.58 0.93 17.54
CA ALA A 103 4.79 0.18 17.17
C ALA A 103 5.94 1.07 16.65
N LYS A 104 5.78 2.40 16.69
CA LYS A 104 6.71 3.43 16.21
C LYS A 104 6.97 3.40 14.70
N LEU A 105 6.08 2.76 13.94
CA LEU A 105 6.11 2.69 12.48
C LEU A 105 5.47 3.94 11.87
N TYR A 106 6.11 4.51 10.86
CA TYR A 106 5.52 5.50 9.99
C TYR A 106 4.56 4.80 9.05
N THR A 107 3.27 5.12 9.16
CA THR A 107 2.17 4.40 8.51
C THR A 107 1.31 5.33 7.68
N PHE A 108 1.13 4.97 6.41
CA PHE A 108 0.16 5.59 5.52
C PHE A 108 -1.00 4.63 5.32
N GLU A 109 -2.17 4.97 5.82
CA GLU A 109 -3.32 4.08 5.92
C GLU A 109 -4.52 4.58 5.12
N ASN A 110 -5.23 3.66 4.49
CA ASN A 110 -6.48 3.91 3.81
C ASN A 110 -7.50 2.80 4.10
N ILE A 111 -8.68 3.21 4.54
CA ILE A 111 -9.81 2.31 4.81
C ILE A 111 -10.58 2.12 3.51
N LEU A 112 -10.64 0.88 3.03
CA LEU A 112 -11.34 0.55 1.80
C LEU A 112 -12.85 0.77 1.99
N PRO A 113 -13.57 1.26 0.96
CA PRO A 113 -15.02 1.33 0.99
C PRO A 113 -15.64 -0.05 1.28
N ALA A 114 -16.75 -0.10 2.01
CA ALA A 114 -17.37 -1.39 2.41
C ALA A 114 -17.69 -2.31 1.22
N ASP A 115 -18.07 -1.75 0.07
CA ASP A 115 -18.33 -2.50 -1.17
C ASP A 115 -17.06 -3.16 -1.74
N VAL A 116 -15.90 -2.51 -1.55
CA VAL A 116 -14.57 -3.02 -1.91
C VAL A 116 -14.10 -4.07 -0.91
N GLY A 117 -14.36 -3.86 0.39
CA GLY A 117 -13.94 -4.74 1.48
C GLY A 117 -14.39 -6.20 1.31
N ASN A 118 -15.51 -6.41 0.60
CA ASN A 118 -16.06 -7.73 0.32
C ASN A 118 -15.65 -8.30 -1.06
N CYS A 119 -14.90 -7.55 -1.88
CA CYS A 119 -14.49 -7.96 -3.21
C CYS A 119 -12.96 -8.07 -3.31
N ALA A 120 -12.46 -9.30 -3.49
CA ALA A 120 -11.02 -9.55 -3.56
C ALA A 120 -10.31 -8.92 -4.76
N ASP A 121 -11.00 -8.76 -5.89
CA ASP A 121 -10.45 -8.04 -7.05
C ASP A 121 -10.24 -6.57 -6.71
N SER A 122 -11.28 -5.92 -6.18
CA SER A 122 -11.19 -4.51 -5.77
C SER A 122 -10.13 -4.32 -4.68
N ALA A 123 -10.12 -5.14 -3.63
CA ALA A 123 -9.12 -5.06 -2.57
C ALA A 123 -7.68 -5.24 -3.07
N ALA A 124 -7.47 -6.13 -4.04
CA ALA A 124 -6.16 -6.30 -4.66
C ALA A 124 -5.74 -5.05 -5.45
N LYS A 125 -6.68 -4.38 -6.15
CA LYS A 125 -6.38 -3.12 -6.86
C LYS A 125 -5.85 -2.04 -5.92
N PHE A 126 -6.43 -1.88 -4.74
CA PHE A 126 -5.93 -0.94 -3.73
C PHE A 126 -4.52 -1.29 -3.27
N LEU A 127 -4.25 -2.57 -3.00
CA LEU A 127 -2.91 -3.02 -2.61
C LEU A 127 -1.88 -2.75 -3.73
N PHE A 128 -2.24 -2.98 -4.99
CA PHE A 128 -1.35 -2.76 -6.13
C PHE A 128 -1.18 -1.28 -6.47
N ALA A 129 -2.22 -0.46 -6.33
CA ALA A 129 -2.11 0.98 -6.51
C ALA A 129 -1.21 1.61 -5.45
N TYR A 130 -1.32 1.16 -4.19
CA TYR A 130 -0.39 1.53 -3.13
C TYR A 130 1.06 1.15 -3.49
N GLU A 131 1.27 -0.07 -3.96
CA GLU A 131 2.61 -0.50 -4.36
C GLU A 131 3.18 0.39 -5.47
N ALA A 132 2.42 0.60 -6.54
CA ALA A 132 2.88 1.37 -7.68
C ALA A 132 3.12 2.86 -7.34
N ALA A 133 2.19 3.49 -6.62
CA ALA A 133 2.32 4.89 -6.20
C ALA A 133 3.53 5.08 -5.28
N PHE A 134 3.65 4.29 -4.21
CA PHE A 134 4.77 4.44 -3.27
C PHE A 134 6.11 4.03 -3.88
N ARG A 135 6.14 3.06 -4.80
CA ARG A 135 7.39 2.65 -5.46
C ARG A 135 8.03 3.81 -6.23
N ALA A 136 7.23 4.74 -6.75
CA ALA A 136 7.70 5.93 -7.44
C ALA A 136 8.11 7.07 -6.49
N LEU A 137 7.80 6.96 -5.18
CA LEU A 137 8.03 8.01 -4.20
C LEU A 137 9.27 7.72 -3.34
N GLY A 138 10.08 8.75 -3.14
CA GLY A 138 11.29 8.68 -2.32
C GLY A 138 12.19 7.51 -2.73
N ASP A 139 12.76 6.83 -1.73
CA ASP A 139 13.71 5.73 -1.96
C ASP A 139 13.05 4.34 -1.96
N VAL A 140 11.71 4.27 -2.03
CA VAL A 140 10.96 3.00 -1.88
C VAL A 140 11.26 2.03 -3.01
N GLY A 141 11.31 2.50 -4.26
CA GLY A 141 11.67 1.68 -5.42
C GLY A 141 13.15 1.30 -5.47
N GLY A 142 13.97 1.80 -4.55
CA GLY A 142 15.41 1.84 -4.69
C GLY A 142 15.75 2.80 -5.81
N GLY A 143 15.97 4.08 -5.47
CA GLY A 143 16.16 5.15 -6.44
C GLY A 143 17.07 4.72 -7.59
N ASP A 144 16.73 5.13 -8.81
CA ASP A 144 17.59 4.98 -10.00
C ASP A 144 18.97 5.54 -9.65
N GLY A 145 19.88 4.63 -9.27
CA GLY A 145 21.28 4.94 -9.10
C GLY A 145 21.85 5.24 -10.46
N ASP A 146 22.21 6.50 -10.67
CA ASP A 146 23.27 6.89 -11.61
C ASP A 146 24.58 6.18 -11.24
#